data_AF-A0A1N6Y6I7-F1
#
_entry.id   AF-A0A1N6Y6I7-F1
#
_cell.length_a   1.000
_cell.length_b   1.000
_cell.length_c   1.000
_cell.angle_alpha   90.00
_cell.angle_beta   90.00
_cell.angle_gamma   90.00
#
_symmetry.space_group_name_H-M   'P 1'
#
loop_
_entity.id
_entity.type
_entity.pdbx_description
1 polymer ?
#
loop_
_entity_poly.entity_id
_entity_poly.type
_entity_poly.pdbx_seq_one_letter_code
_entity_poly.pdbx_strand_id
1 'polypeptide(L)'
;MTAIDVTETHFLECRSYRGNAVGTVAYYVINALPKQEGVPKVIHVTPRELASHNAFKMVLLRHRILYTASRSEHGKNLMQLFKVPPQSV
;
A
#
# COMPACT_ATOMS: atom_id res chain seq x y z
N MET A 1 -14.19 4.83 -3.21
CA MET A 1 -12.96 4.14 -2.75
C MET A 1 -11.79 4.69 -3.53
N THR A 2 -10.65 4.99 -2.88
CA THR A 2 -9.44 5.45 -3.59
C THR A 2 -8.47 4.29 -3.68
N ALA A 3 -8.62 3.49 -4.72
CA ALA A 3 -7.67 2.46 -5.07
C ALA A 3 -6.66 2.99 -6.09
N ILE A 4 -5.45 2.44 -6.09
CA ILE A 4 -4.45 2.70 -7.13
C ILE A 4 -4.26 1.47 -7.99
N ASP A 5 -4.22 1.70 -9.31
CA ASP A 5 -3.95 0.69 -10.32
C ASP A 5 -2.50 0.84 -10.81
N VAL A 6 -1.58 0.27 -10.04
CA VAL A 6 -0.11 0.41 -10.23
C VAL A 6 0.60 -0.92 -10.10
N THR A 7 -0.18 -2.00 -10.19
CA THR A 7 0.32 -3.37 -10.18
C THR A 7 -0.33 -4.14 -11.31
N GLU A 8 0.29 -5.22 -11.76
CA GLU A 8 -0.29 -6.02 -12.83
C GLU A 8 -1.54 -6.78 -12.40
N THR A 9 -1.61 -7.18 -11.13
CA THR A 9 -2.57 -8.19 -10.66
C THR A 9 -3.57 -7.68 -9.64
N HIS A 10 -3.30 -6.55 -8.97
CA HIS A 10 -4.12 -6.03 -7.88
C HIS A 10 -4.34 -4.51 -7.95
N PHE A 11 -5.47 -4.05 -7.44
CA PHE A 11 -5.64 -2.69 -6.98
C PHE A 11 -5.17 -2.59 -5.52
N LEU A 12 -4.53 -1.48 -5.16
CA LEU A 12 -4.09 -1.26 -3.77
C LEU A 12 -4.94 -0.18 -3.10
N GLU A 13 -5.37 -0.44 -1.87
CA GLU A 13 -6.10 0.51 -1.03
C GLU A 13 -5.47 0.60 0.35
N CYS A 14 -5.32 1.82 0.89
CA CYS A 14 -4.99 2.02 2.29
C CYS A 14 -6.24 2.45 3.04
N ARG A 15 -6.67 1.66 4.03
CA ARG A 15 -7.89 1.98 4.81
C ARG A 15 -7.62 2.25 6.27
N SER A 16 -6.59 1.63 6.81
CA SER A 16 -6.29 1.78 8.23
C SER A 16 -4.80 1.79 8.49
N TYR A 17 -4.46 2.25 9.68
CA TYR A 17 -3.11 2.20 10.23
C TYR A 17 -3.18 1.81 11.70
N ARG A 18 -2.08 1.27 12.22
CA ARG A 18 -1.90 1.04 13.65
C ARG A 18 -0.84 1.97 14.19
N GLY A 19 -1.16 2.67 15.28
CA GLY A 19 -0.20 3.48 16.02
C GLY A 19 0.71 2.64 16.92
N ASN A 20 1.83 3.21 17.35
CA ASN A 20 2.64 2.69 18.46
C ASN A 20 2.43 3.52 19.74
N ALA A 21 3.01 3.07 20.85
CA ALA A 21 2.90 3.72 22.16
C ALA A 21 3.43 5.17 22.20
N VAL A 22 4.22 5.55 21.19
CA VAL A 22 4.84 6.89 21.07
C VAL A 22 4.00 7.85 20.22
N GLY A 23 2.80 7.45 19.79
CA GLY A 23 1.90 8.28 18.99
C GLY A 23 2.25 8.36 17.51
N THR A 24 3.15 7.50 17.03
CA THR A 24 3.54 7.45 15.60
C THR A 24 2.93 6.22 14.91
N VAL A 25 2.87 6.22 13.58
CA VAL A 25 2.35 5.08 12.82
C VAL A 25 3.36 3.92 12.87
N ALA A 26 2.94 2.77 13.40
CA ALA A 26 3.72 1.54 13.36
C ALA A 26 3.69 0.90 11.96
N TYR A 27 2.48 0.74 11.41
CA TYR A 27 2.27 0.26 10.05
C TYR A 27 0.93 0.73 9.46
N TYR A 28 0.88 0.82 8.14
CA TYR A 28 -0.33 0.96 7.35
C TYR A 28 -0.84 -0.41 6.93
N VAL A 29 -2.16 -0.54 6.83
CA VAL A 29 -2.86 -1.74 6.36
C VAL A 29 -3.28 -1.51 4.91
N ILE A 30 -2.57 -2.15 4.00
CA ILE A 30 -2.81 -2.09 2.56
C ILE A 30 -3.63 -3.32 2.15
N ASN A 31 -4.83 -3.09 1.63
CA ASN A 31 -5.63 -4.11 0.99
C ASN A 31 -5.25 -4.21 -0.48
N ALA A 32 -4.76 -5.36 -0.90
CA ALA A 32 -4.54 -5.70 -2.29
C ALA A 32 -5.75 -6.48 -2.81
N LEU A 33 -6.57 -5.81 -3.62
CA LEU A 33 -7.77 -6.37 -4.24
C LEU A 33 -7.39 -6.96 -5.60
N PRO A 34 -7.57 -8.27 -5.85
CA PRO A 34 -7.21 -8.85 -7.14
C PRO A 34 -8.07 -8.25 -8.26
N LYS A 35 -7.46 -8.03 -9.43
CA LYS A 35 -8.15 -7.51 -10.63
C LYS A 35 -9.05 -8.55 -11.29
N GLN A 36 -8.75 -9.82 -11.07
CA GLN A 36 -9.53 -10.97 -11.52
C GLN A 36 -10.10 -11.71 -10.30
N GLU A 37 -10.87 -12.77 -10.52
CA GLU A 37 -11.35 -13.61 -9.42
C GLU A 37 -10.20 -14.04 -8.51
N GLY A 38 -10.38 -13.82 -7.20
CA GLY A 38 -9.36 -14.12 -6.21
C GLY A 38 -9.73 -13.58 -4.84
N VAL A 39 -8.90 -13.91 -3.85
CA VAL A 39 -9.09 -13.48 -2.46
C VAL A 39 -8.25 -12.22 -2.20
N PRO A 40 -8.84 -11.14 -1.65
CA PRO A 40 -8.11 -9.97 -1.19
C PRO A 40 -6.99 -10.33 -0.22
N LYS A 41 -5.84 -9.66 -0.35
CA LYS A 41 -4.72 -9.80 0.58
C LYS A 41 -4.59 -8.56 1.45
N VAL A 42 -4.32 -8.77 2.73
CA VAL A 42 -3.98 -7.70 3.66
C VAL A 42 -2.47 -7.68 3.84
N ILE A 43 -1.86 -6.52 3.63
CA ILE A 43 -0.41 -6.31 3.69
C ILE A 43 -0.12 -5.21 4.71
N HIS A 44 0.69 -5.53 5.71
CA HIS A 44 1.20 -4.54 6.66
C HIS A 44 2.47 -3.91 6.11
N VAL A 45 2.48 -2.58 5.99
CA VAL A 45 3.61 -1.83 5.43
C VAL A 45 4.02 -0.75 6.41
N THR A 46 5.29 -0.74 6.83
CA THR A 46 5.80 0.32 7.70
C THR A 46 5.91 1.65 6.94
N PRO A 47 5.88 2.82 7.63
CA PRO A 47 6.08 4.11 6.97
C PRO A 47 7.37 4.19 6.14
N ARG A 48 8.45 3.56 6.62
CA ARG A 48 9.74 3.51 5.94
C ARG A 48 9.69 2.69 4.65
N GLU A 49 9.04 1.53 4.70
CA GLU A 49 8.85 0.70 3.51
C GLU A 49 7.98 1.41 2.47
N LEU A 50 6.94 2.11 2.92
CA LEU A 50 6.00 2.78 2.04
C LEU A 50 6.59 4.02 1.36
N ALA A 51 7.44 4.79 2.06
CA ALA A 51 8.08 6.00 1.52
C ALA A 51 9.18 5.71 0.49
N SER A 52 9.73 4.48 0.48
CA SER A 52 10.80 4.08 -0.42
C SER A 52 10.25 3.23 -1.55
N HIS A 53 10.31 3.75 -2.78
CA HIS A 53 9.91 3.02 -4.00
C HIS A 53 10.45 1.58 -4.04
N ASN A 54 11.75 1.40 -3.75
CA ASN A 54 12.38 0.08 -3.81
C ASN A 54 11.92 -0.82 -2.65
N ALA A 55 11.77 -0.29 -1.44
CA ALA A 55 11.30 -1.08 -0.31
C ALA A 55 9.84 -1.51 -0.51
N PHE A 56 8.98 -0.59 -0.95
CA PHE A 56 7.58 -0.88 -1.24
C PHE A 56 7.43 -1.94 -2.33
N LYS A 57 8.21 -1.82 -3.42
CA LYS A 57 8.27 -2.83 -4.48
C LYS A 57 8.66 -4.20 -3.94
N MET A 58 9.65 -4.28 -3.06
CA MET A 58 10.08 -5.55 -2.46
C MET A 58 9.03 -6.13 -1.51
N VAL A 59 8.32 -5.30 -0.74
CA VAL A 59 7.20 -5.74 0.09
C VAL A 59 6.11 -6.38 -0.78
N LEU A 60 5.66 -5.71 -1.83
CA LEU A 60 4.64 -6.24 -2.74
C LEU A 60 5.10 -7.51 -3.45
N LEU A 61 6.37 -7.58 -3.86
CA LEU A 61 6.94 -8.75 -4.52
C LEU A 61 6.93 -9.99 -3.62
N ARG A 62 7.17 -9.86 -2.31
CA ARG A 62 7.04 -10.97 -1.34
C ARG A 62 5.63 -11.55 -1.30
N HIS A 63 4.61 -10.74 -1.63
CA HIS A 63 3.22 -11.17 -1.77
C HIS A 63 2.84 -11.61 -3.18
N ARG A 64 3.81 -11.75 -4.09
CA ARG A 64 3.63 -12.06 -5.52
C ARG A 64 2.82 -10.98 -6.26
N ILE A 65 3.04 -9.72 -5.92
CA ILE A 65 2.40 -8.56 -6.55
C ILE A 65 3.50 -7.70 -7.17
N LEU A 66 3.45 -7.53 -8.50
CA LEU A 66 4.44 -6.73 -9.19
C LEU A 66 4.04 -5.26 -9.19
N TYR A 67 4.82 -4.41 -8.51
CA TYR A 67 4.67 -2.96 -8.55
C TYR A 67 5.31 -2.40 -9.83
N THR A 68 4.49 -1.83 -10.71
CA THR A 68 4.88 -1.38 -12.06
C THR A 68 5.19 0.10 -12.14
N ALA A 69 4.78 0.89 -11.15
CA ALA A 69 5.08 2.31 -11.13
C ALA A 69 6.59 2.57 -11.06
N SER A 70 7.02 3.63 -11.75
CA SER A 70 8.37 4.16 -11.69
C SER A 70 8.62 4.95 -10.40
N ARG A 71 9.90 5.30 -10.14
CA ARG A 71 10.28 6.11 -8.99
C ARG A 71 9.64 7.50 -9.00
N SER A 72 9.45 8.11 -10.17
CA SER A 72 8.80 9.43 -10.30
C SER A 72 7.29 9.36 -10.08
N GLU A 73 6.65 8.23 -10.43
CA GLU A 73 5.22 8.02 -10.23
C GLU A 73 4.88 7.66 -8.78
N HIS A 74 5.82 7.03 -8.06
CA HIS A 74 5.62 6.57 -6.69
C HIS A 74 5.03 7.65 -5.76
N GLY A 75 5.58 8.88 -5.79
CA GLY A 75 5.06 9.98 -4.97
C GLY A 75 3.60 10.33 -5.27
N LYS A 76 3.21 10.37 -6.55
CA LYS A 76 1.83 10.62 -6.97
C LYS A 76 0.90 9.50 -6.51
N ASN A 77 1.37 8.26 -6.62
CA ASN A 77 0.64 7.08 -6.19
C ASN A 77 0.41 7.06 -4.69
N LEU A 78 1.40 7.49 -3.89
CA LEU A 78 1.23 7.66 -2.45
C LEU A 78 0.15 8.71 -2.14
N MET A 79 0.17 9.86 -2.82
CA MET A 79 -0.88 10.88 -2.63
C MET A 79 -2.27 10.33 -2.96
N GLN A 80 -2.40 9.51 -4.01
CA GLN A 80 -3.67 8.88 -4.36
C GLN A 80 -4.08 7.81 -3.34
N LEU A 81 -3.14 6.97 -2.89
CA LEU A 81 -3.38 5.93 -1.89
C LEU A 81 -3.87 6.51 -0.55
N PHE A 82 -3.43 7.72 -0.21
CA PHE A 82 -3.79 8.46 1.00
C PHE A 82 -4.80 9.59 0.77
N LYS A 83 -5.44 9.66 -0.41
CA LYS A 83 -6.43 10.69 -0.71
C LYS A 83 -7.59 10.67 0.30
N VAL A 84 -7.94 9.49 0.78
CA VAL A 84 -8.83 9.31 1.92
C VAL A 84 -7.96 8.98 3.14
N PRO A 85 -8.07 9.74 4.25
CA PRO A 85 -7.29 9.47 5.44
C PRO A 85 -7.59 8.05 6.00
N PRO A 86 -6.55 7.24 6.27
CA PRO A 86 -6.73 5.93 6.87
C PRO A 86 -7.21 6.07 8.32
N GLN A 87 -8.05 5.16 8.77
CA GLN A 87 -8.57 5.12 10.14
C GLN A 87 -7.61 4.39 11.07
N SER A 88 -7.56 4.78 12.35
CA SER A 88 -6.83 3.99 13.35
C SER A 88 -7.57 2.68 13.61
N VAL A 89 -6.83 1.58 13.69
CA VAL A 89 -7.33 0.26 14.13
C VAL A 89 -6.59 -0.26 15.35
#